data_AF-A0A3C0N0C9-F1
#
_entry.id   AF-A0A3C0N0C9-F1
#
_cell.length_a   1.000
_cell.length_b   1.000
_cell.length_c   1.000
_cell.angle_alpha   90.00
_cell.angle_beta   90.00
_cell.angle_gamma   90.00
#
_symmetry.space_group_name_H-M   'P 1'
#
loop_
_entity.id
_entity.type
_entity.pdbx_description
1 polymer ?
#
loop_
_entity_poly.entity_id
_entity_poly.type
_entity_poly.pdbx_seq_one_letter_code
_entity_poly.pdbx_strand_id
1 'polypeptide(L)'
;GEAMLLKIAPLFLLDKKEFGGLALSTLDVGLANGTYGFVSSIVGGIIGGYLVSKFGLKKMIWPMTLAIHLPNLFFVYMAYVQPPKQWVYLLVSLDQFGYGLGFTAFTVYLMYLATSKYKTSHYAISTGIMALGMMIPGMISGGIQKAVGYPMFFVLVCLLTIPGMITLFFIPFNEEPTSKMSQEV
;
A
#
# COMPACT_ATOMS: atom_id res chain seq x y z
N GLY A 1 5.09 -5.98 5.77
CA GLY A 1 4.54 -6.74 4.63
C GLY A 1 4.50 -5.90 3.37
N GLU A 2 3.74 -4.80 3.37
CA GLU A 2 3.42 -4.00 2.18
C GLU A 2 4.61 -3.60 1.28
N ALA A 3 5.66 -3.04 1.88
CA ALA A 3 6.87 -2.65 1.15
C ALA A 3 7.53 -3.81 0.38
N MET A 4 7.41 -5.04 0.90
CA MET A 4 7.94 -6.23 0.25
C MET A 4 7.03 -6.66 -0.91
N LEU A 5 5.70 -6.58 -0.73
CA LEU A 5 4.71 -6.88 -1.76
C LEU A 5 4.93 -6.01 -3.01
N LEU A 6 5.01 -4.68 -2.83
CA LEU A 6 5.15 -3.73 -3.94
C LEU A 6 6.33 -4.04 -4.85
N LYS A 7 7.42 -4.57 -4.29
CA LYS A 7 8.62 -4.92 -5.08
C LYS A 7 8.49 -6.27 -5.79
N ILE A 8 7.82 -7.24 -5.18
CA ILE A 8 7.72 -8.62 -5.69
C ILE A 8 6.50 -8.82 -6.60
N ALA A 9 5.41 -8.08 -6.40
CA ALA A 9 4.21 -8.23 -7.20
C ALA A 9 4.46 -8.13 -8.71
N PRO A 10 5.18 -7.12 -9.26
CA PRO A 10 5.45 -7.08 -10.70
C PRO A 10 6.29 -8.26 -11.20
N LEU A 11 7.21 -8.77 -10.38
CA LEU A 11 8.04 -9.94 -10.71
C LEU A 11 7.19 -11.20 -10.76
N PHE A 12 6.31 -11.40 -9.77
CA PHE A 12 5.35 -12.50 -9.73
C PHE A 12 4.44 -12.55 -10.96
N LEU A 13 3.97 -11.39 -11.43
CA LEU A 13 3.13 -11.32 -12.61
C LEU A 13 3.88 -11.76 -13.89
N LEU A 14 5.16 -11.40 -14.02
CA LEU A 14 5.99 -11.67 -15.20
C LEU A 14 6.60 -13.08 -15.21
N ASP A 15 6.98 -13.60 -14.04
CA ASP A 15 7.74 -14.84 -13.94
C ASP A 15 6.98 -16.05 -14.51
N LYS A 16 7.73 -17.01 -15.03
CA LYS A 16 7.16 -18.22 -15.59
C LYS A 16 6.42 -19.03 -14.53
N LYS A 17 5.39 -19.77 -14.97
CA LYS A 17 4.63 -20.69 -14.10
C LYS A 17 5.49 -21.75 -13.42
N GLU A 18 6.58 -22.17 -14.07
CA GLU A 18 7.58 -23.10 -13.52
C GLU A 18 8.23 -22.58 -12.21
N PHE A 19 8.35 -21.26 -12.07
CA PHE A 19 8.89 -20.61 -10.86
C PHE A 19 7.77 -20.14 -9.91
N GLY A 20 6.51 -20.44 -10.21
CA GLY A 20 5.34 -20.02 -9.44
C GLY A 20 4.81 -18.63 -9.78
N GLY A 21 5.23 -18.03 -10.90
CA GLY A 21 4.66 -16.78 -11.43
C GLY A 21 3.46 -16.99 -12.36
N LEU A 22 2.87 -15.91 -12.87
CA LEU A 22 1.68 -15.97 -13.73
C LEU A 22 1.98 -16.00 -15.24
N ALA A 23 3.24 -15.82 -15.64
CA ALA A 23 3.71 -15.80 -17.02
C ALA A 23 2.95 -14.80 -17.92
N LEU A 24 2.59 -13.64 -17.37
CA LEU A 24 1.98 -12.57 -18.14
C LEU A 24 3.01 -11.88 -19.04
N SER A 25 2.54 -11.33 -20.16
CA SER A 25 3.42 -10.54 -21.02
C SER A 25 3.79 -9.21 -20.35
N THR A 26 4.90 -8.62 -20.78
CA THR A 26 5.30 -7.27 -20.33
C THR A 26 4.23 -6.22 -20.63
N LEU A 27 3.51 -6.39 -21.74
CA LEU A 27 2.36 -5.55 -22.09
C LEU A 27 1.23 -5.70 -21.07
N ASP A 28 0.87 -6.95 -20.72
CA ASP A 28 -0.20 -7.21 -19.75
C ASP A 28 0.13 -6.62 -18.37
N VAL A 29 1.37 -6.77 -17.91
CA VAL A 29 1.82 -6.22 -16.63
C VAL A 29 1.89 -4.69 -16.68
N GLY A 30 2.33 -4.13 -17.81
CA GLY A 30 2.33 -2.69 -18.05
C GLY A 30 0.92 -2.10 -18.01
N LEU A 31 -0.07 -2.76 -18.63
CA LEU A 31 -1.47 -2.36 -18.57
C LEU A 31 -2.03 -2.49 -17.15
N ALA A 32 -1.78 -3.63 -16.49
CA ALA A 32 -2.28 -3.93 -15.14
C ALA A 32 -1.81 -2.88 -14.12
N ASN A 33 -0.51 -2.62 -14.07
CA ASN A 33 0.06 -1.69 -13.07
C ASN A 33 0.01 -0.23 -13.54
N GLY A 34 0.34 0.02 -14.79
CA GLY A 34 0.53 1.37 -15.32
C GLY A 34 -0.77 2.08 -15.73
N THR A 35 -1.77 1.35 -16.25
CA THR A 35 -3.04 1.96 -16.65
C THR A 35 -4.11 1.71 -15.58
N TYR A 36 -4.49 0.44 -15.41
CA TYR A 36 -5.58 0.09 -14.48
C TYR A 36 -5.18 0.40 -13.03
N GLY A 37 -4.00 -0.04 -12.63
CA GLY A 37 -3.46 0.19 -11.29
C GLY A 37 -3.27 1.67 -10.96
N PHE A 38 -2.67 2.45 -11.86
CA PHE A 38 -2.47 3.88 -11.63
C PHE A 38 -3.79 4.67 -11.57
N VAL A 39 -4.73 4.40 -12.48
CA VAL A 39 -6.05 5.06 -12.42
C VAL A 39 -6.78 4.69 -11.13
N SER A 40 -6.71 3.41 -10.74
CA SER A 40 -7.33 2.91 -9.52
C SER A 40 -6.74 3.55 -8.26
N SER A 41 -5.43 3.76 -8.21
CA SER A 41 -4.79 4.42 -7.06
C SER A 41 -5.15 5.90 -6.96
N ILE A 42 -5.30 6.60 -8.08
CA ILE A 42 -5.81 7.98 -8.10
C ILE A 42 -7.23 8.02 -7.54
N VAL A 43 -8.12 7.17 -8.05
CA VAL A 43 -9.52 7.10 -7.58
C VAL A 43 -9.57 6.76 -6.09
N GLY A 44 -8.78 5.78 -5.65
CA GLY A 44 -8.63 5.41 -4.23
C GLY A 44 -8.13 6.57 -3.38
N GLY A 45 -7.13 7.32 -3.84
CA GLY A 45 -6.60 8.47 -3.12
C GLY A 45 -7.60 9.63 -3.00
N ILE A 46 -8.34 9.94 -4.07
CA ILE A 46 -9.39 10.96 -4.05
C ILE A 46 -10.51 10.58 -3.09
N ILE A 47 -11.00 9.33 -3.18
CA ILE A 47 -12.04 8.82 -2.28
C ILE A 47 -11.53 8.80 -0.84
N GLY A 48 -10.28 8.39 -0.62
CA GLY A 48 -9.63 8.41 0.69
C GLY A 48 -9.57 9.80 1.29
N GLY A 49 -9.20 10.80 0.48
CA GLY A 49 -9.14 12.20 0.90
C GLY A 49 -10.52 12.74 1.27
N TYR A 50 -11.53 12.44 0.45
CA TYR A 50 -12.92 12.78 0.75
C TYR A 50 -13.42 12.12 2.05
N LEU A 51 -13.17 10.82 2.25
CA LEU A 51 -13.59 10.09 3.44
C LEU A 51 -12.91 10.64 4.70
N VAL A 52 -11.61 10.92 4.65
CA VAL A 52 -10.87 11.50 5.78
C VAL A 52 -11.35 12.92 6.08
N SER A 53 -11.62 13.74 5.06
CA SER A 53 -12.17 15.08 5.24
C SER A 53 -13.57 15.06 5.88
N LYS A 54 -14.42 14.10 5.51
CA LYS A 54 -15.80 14.00 5.99
C LYS A 54 -15.92 13.36 7.38
N PHE A 55 -15.18 12.29 7.64
CA PHE A 55 -15.34 11.45 8.85
C PHE A 55 -14.19 11.60 9.85
N GLY A 56 -13.12 12.31 9.47
CA GLY A 56 -11.91 12.48 10.26
C GLY A 56 -10.94 11.30 10.13
N LEU A 57 -9.65 11.58 10.28
CA LEU A 57 -8.58 10.59 10.16
C LEU A 57 -8.68 9.48 11.21
N LYS A 58 -8.97 9.82 12.47
CA LYS A 58 -9.04 8.86 13.60
C LYS A 58 -10.02 7.72 13.35
N LYS A 59 -11.17 8.00 12.73
CA LYS A 59 -12.18 6.98 12.38
C LYS A 59 -11.81 6.21 11.12
N MET A 60 -11.21 6.89 10.14
CA MET A 60 -10.94 6.33 8.82
C MET A 60 -9.61 5.56 8.73
N ILE A 61 -8.70 5.72 9.70
CA ILE A 61 -7.40 5.05 9.64
C ILE A 61 -7.55 3.52 9.62
N TRP A 62 -8.46 2.96 10.44
CA TRP A 62 -8.72 1.52 10.49
C TRP A 62 -9.25 0.94 9.17
N PRO A 63 -10.36 1.44 8.59
CA PRO A 63 -10.86 0.93 7.33
C PRO A 63 -9.87 1.15 6.18
N MET A 64 -9.11 2.24 6.17
CA MET A 64 -8.10 2.51 5.12
C MET A 64 -6.88 1.59 5.26
N THR A 65 -6.45 1.28 6.49
CA THR A 65 -5.41 0.26 6.74
C THR A 65 -5.89 -1.13 6.33
N LEU A 66 -7.14 -1.48 6.64
CA LEU A 66 -7.68 -2.76 6.19
C LEU A 66 -7.76 -2.82 4.67
N ALA A 67 -8.14 -1.72 4.01
CA ALA A 67 -8.21 -1.65 2.56
C ALA A 67 -6.85 -1.81 1.87
N ILE A 68 -5.75 -1.31 2.46
CA ILE A 68 -4.40 -1.55 1.90
C ILE A 68 -3.92 -2.98 2.13
N HIS A 69 -4.36 -3.65 3.21
CA HIS A 69 -3.83 -4.96 3.54
C HIS A 69 -4.67 -6.14 3.06
N LEU A 70 -5.98 -5.97 2.88
CA LEU A 70 -6.88 -6.98 2.32
C LEU A 70 -6.38 -7.53 0.98
N PRO A 71 -5.86 -6.71 0.04
CA PRO A 71 -5.37 -7.18 -1.24
C PRO A 71 -4.13 -8.08 -1.18
N ASN A 72 -3.38 -8.10 -0.06
CA ASN A 72 -2.32 -9.09 0.14
C ASN A 72 -2.87 -10.53 0.03
N LEU A 73 -4.12 -10.75 0.47
CA LEU A 73 -4.80 -12.05 0.31
C LEU A 73 -5.10 -12.37 -1.15
N PHE A 74 -5.30 -11.35 -2.00
CA PHE A 74 -5.49 -11.56 -3.44
C PHE A 74 -4.22 -12.11 -4.08
N PHE A 75 -3.05 -11.66 -3.65
CA PHE A 75 -1.78 -12.22 -4.13
C PHE A 75 -1.53 -13.65 -3.63
N VAL A 76 -1.91 -13.95 -2.38
CA VAL A 76 -1.92 -15.34 -1.90
C VAL A 76 -2.82 -16.19 -2.79
N TYR A 77 -4.06 -15.75 -3.04
CA TYR A 77 -4.99 -16.44 -3.93
C TYR A 77 -4.44 -16.63 -5.34
N MET A 78 -3.89 -15.58 -5.96
CA MET A 78 -3.29 -15.65 -7.30
C MET A 78 -2.12 -16.61 -7.36
N ALA A 79 -1.31 -16.70 -6.29
CA ALA A 79 -0.16 -17.60 -6.24
C ALA A 79 -0.55 -19.09 -6.20
N TYR A 80 -1.69 -19.41 -5.59
CA TYR A 80 -2.20 -20.80 -5.54
C TYR A 80 -3.05 -21.17 -6.76
N VAL A 81 -3.96 -20.28 -7.18
CA VAL A 81 -4.97 -20.59 -8.21
C VAL A 81 -4.49 -20.28 -9.63
N GLN A 82 -3.53 -19.36 -9.79
CA GLN A 82 -3.03 -18.88 -11.08
C GLN A 82 -4.17 -18.53 -12.07
N PRO A 83 -5.05 -17.57 -11.72
CA PRO A 83 -6.23 -17.26 -12.51
C PRO A 83 -5.87 -16.65 -13.88
N PRO A 84 -6.81 -16.64 -14.85
CA PRO A 84 -6.54 -16.05 -16.15
C PRO A 84 -6.41 -14.52 -16.05
N LYS A 85 -5.69 -13.94 -17.03
CA LYS A 85 -5.26 -12.53 -17.06
C LYS A 85 -6.32 -11.48 -16.73
N GLN A 86 -7.57 -11.69 -17.13
CA GLN A 86 -8.67 -10.75 -16.85
C GLN A 86 -8.92 -10.57 -15.35
N TRP A 87 -8.85 -11.66 -14.57
CA TRP A 87 -8.98 -11.60 -13.13
C TRP A 87 -7.79 -10.90 -12.47
N VAL A 88 -6.59 -11.09 -13.02
CA VAL A 88 -5.38 -10.45 -12.51
C VAL A 88 -5.49 -8.93 -12.60
N TYR A 89 -5.98 -8.38 -13.71
CA TYR A 89 -6.17 -6.93 -13.84
C TYR A 89 -7.13 -6.37 -12.78
N LEU A 90 -8.22 -7.07 -12.51
CA LEU A 90 -9.19 -6.67 -11.50
C LEU A 90 -8.57 -6.70 -10.09
N LEU A 91 -7.86 -7.78 -9.74
CA LEU A 91 -7.23 -7.92 -8.44
C LEU A 91 -6.11 -6.89 -8.21
N VAL A 92 -5.27 -6.63 -9.23
CA VAL A 92 -4.24 -5.57 -9.19
C VAL A 92 -4.88 -4.18 -9.09
N SER A 93 -6.02 -3.95 -9.75
CA SER A 93 -6.75 -2.68 -9.62
C SER A 93 -7.27 -2.48 -8.21
N LEU A 94 -7.83 -3.52 -7.59
CA LEU A 94 -8.32 -3.46 -6.20
C LEU A 94 -7.17 -3.26 -5.20
N ASP A 95 -6.02 -3.88 -5.45
CA ASP A 95 -4.79 -3.67 -4.68
C ASP A 95 -4.36 -2.20 -4.72
N GLN A 96 -4.23 -1.65 -5.93
CA GLN A 96 -3.84 -0.26 -6.12
C GLN A 96 -4.87 0.74 -5.60
N PHE A 97 -6.15 0.39 -5.61
CA PHE A 97 -7.21 1.17 -4.96
C PHE A 97 -6.98 1.27 -3.46
N GLY A 98 -6.75 0.12 -2.80
CA GLY A 98 -6.44 0.04 -1.38
C GLY A 98 -5.16 0.78 -1.02
N TYR A 99 -4.13 0.67 -1.85
CA TYR A 99 -2.90 1.44 -1.73
C TYR A 99 -3.17 2.95 -1.80
N GLY A 100 -3.99 3.41 -2.76
CA GLY A 100 -4.40 4.82 -2.86
C GLY A 100 -5.08 5.33 -1.60
N LEU A 101 -6.03 4.56 -1.05
CA LEU A 101 -6.67 4.86 0.23
C LEU A 101 -5.63 4.97 1.36
N GLY A 102 -4.85 3.91 1.60
CA GLY A 102 -3.87 3.89 2.69
C GLY A 102 -2.81 4.98 2.58
N PHE A 103 -2.32 5.25 1.36
CA PHE A 103 -1.36 6.32 1.09
C PHE A 103 -1.94 7.70 1.44
N THR A 104 -3.23 7.95 1.18
CA THR A 104 -3.88 9.20 1.59
C THR A 104 -4.00 9.32 3.10
N ALA A 105 -4.41 8.27 3.82
CA ALA A 105 -4.45 8.29 5.28
C ALA A 105 -3.06 8.62 5.87
N PHE A 106 -2.02 7.98 5.34
CA PHE A 106 -0.65 8.23 5.75
C PHE A 106 -0.20 9.67 5.46
N THR A 107 -0.47 10.18 4.26
CA THR A 107 -0.13 11.55 3.86
C THR A 107 -0.81 12.57 4.79
N VAL A 108 -2.11 12.40 5.07
CA VAL A 108 -2.84 13.27 6.00
C VAL A 108 -2.24 13.18 7.41
N TYR A 109 -1.92 11.98 7.89
CA TYR A 109 -1.26 11.81 9.18
C TYR A 109 0.09 12.55 9.29
N LEU A 110 0.93 12.49 8.26
CA LEU A 110 2.17 13.27 8.22
C LEU A 110 1.93 14.78 8.28
N MET A 111 0.89 15.28 7.59
CA MET A 111 0.52 16.70 7.67
C MET A 111 0.14 17.11 9.10
N TYR A 112 -0.56 16.25 9.85
CA TYR A 112 -0.89 16.49 11.25
C TYR A 112 0.38 16.57 12.13
N LEU A 113 1.36 15.70 11.91
CA LEU A 113 2.63 15.70 12.65
C LEU A 113 3.52 16.90 12.30
N ALA A 114 3.43 17.41 11.07
CA ALA A 114 4.22 18.52 10.57
C ALA A 114 3.67 19.91 10.98
N THR A 115 3.09 20.05 12.17
CA THR A 115 2.46 21.31 12.66
C THR A 115 3.42 22.27 13.37
N SER A 116 4.71 21.91 13.54
CA SER A 116 5.70 22.71 14.28
C SER A 116 6.22 23.94 13.53
N LYS A 117 7.03 24.78 14.20
CA LYS A 117 7.68 25.99 13.64
C LYS A 117 8.49 25.73 12.34
N TYR A 118 8.86 24.47 12.07
CA TYR A 118 9.60 24.04 10.88
C TYR A 118 8.84 22.96 10.07
N LYS A 119 7.59 23.27 9.68
CA LYS A 119 6.67 22.33 8.98
C LYS A 119 7.33 21.62 7.78
N THR A 120 8.01 22.38 6.91
CA THR A 120 8.66 21.85 5.69
C THR A 120 9.76 20.84 6.01
N SER A 121 10.61 21.13 6.99
CA SER A 121 11.72 20.25 7.37
C SER A 121 11.22 18.96 8.05
N HIS A 122 10.23 19.06 8.93
CA HIS A 122 9.65 17.88 9.59
C HIS A 122 8.92 16.97 8.60
N TYR A 123 8.19 17.55 7.65
CA TYR A 123 7.54 16.80 6.58
C TYR A 123 8.56 16.11 5.68
N ALA A 124 9.63 16.81 5.27
CA ALA A 124 10.69 16.24 4.45
C ALA A 124 11.43 15.09 5.15
N ILE A 125 11.81 15.25 6.42
CA ILE A 125 12.47 14.21 7.21
C ILE A 125 11.55 13.00 7.39
N SER A 126 10.27 13.22 7.73
CA SER A 126 9.30 12.13 7.91
C SER A 126 9.07 11.35 6.61
N THR A 127 9.01 12.06 5.48
CA THR A 127 8.91 11.44 4.16
C THR A 127 10.16 10.63 3.82
N GLY A 128 11.35 11.13 4.18
CA GLY A 128 12.61 10.40 4.03
C GLY A 128 12.64 9.11 4.85
N ILE A 129 12.21 9.16 6.11
CA ILE A 129 12.12 7.99 7.00
C ILE A 129 11.12 6.97 6.43
N MET A 130 9.97 7.42 5.91
CA MET A 130 9.00 6.55 5.23
C MET A 130 9.65 5.85 4.02
N ALA A 131 10.32 6.61 3.15
CA ALA A 131 10.97 6.06 1.98
C ALA A 131 12.02 4.99 2.36
N LEU A 132 12.83 5.24 3.39
CA LEU A 132 13.77 4.26 3.93
C LEU A 132 13.07 3.02 4.48
N GLY A 133 11.98 3.21 5.22
CA GLY A 133 11.16 2.13 5.78
C GLY A 133 10.52 1.24 4.71
N MET A 134 10.25 1.78 3.52
CA MET A 134 9.81 0.99 2.36
C MET A 134 10.97 0.37 1.59
N MET A 135 12.10 1.07 1.48
CA MET A 135 13.23 0.63 0.68
C MET A 135 13.92 -0.60 1.27
N ILE A 136 14.22 -0.61 2.57
CA ILE A 136 14.99 -1.71 3.19
C ILE A 136 14.25 -3.07 3.07
N PRO A 137 12.96 -3.19 3.44
CA PRO A 137 12.24 -4.45 3.25
C PRO A 137 12.10 -4.83 1.77
N GLY A 138 11.92 -3.84 0.89
CA GLY A 138 11.84 -4.06 -0.56
C GLY A 138 13.15 -4.56 -1.17
N MET A 139 14.32 -4.20 -0.62
CA MET A 139 15.60 -4.73 -1.08
C MET A 139 15.80 -6.20 -0.69
N ILE A 140 15.38 -6.57 0.52
CA ILE A 140 15.56 -7.92 1.07
C ILE A 140 14.51 -8.90 0.51
N SER A 141 13.35 -8.39 0.09
CA SER A 141 12.21 -9.21 -0.35
C SER A 141 12.54 -10.17 -1.49
N GLY A 142 13.39 -9.79 -2.44
CA GLY A 142 13.82 -10.67 -3.54
C GLY A 142 14.64 -11.87 -3.08
N GLY A 143 15.49 -11.69 -2.07
CA GLY A 143 16.25 -12.79 -1.47
C GLY A 143 15.34 -13.77 -0.73
N ILE A 144 14.38 -13.24 0.03
CA ILE A 144 13.38 -14.06 0.75
C ILE A 144 12.51 -14.82 -0.25
N GLN A 145 11.98 -14.15 -1.26
CA GLN A 145 11.14 -14.76 -2.30
C GLN A 145 11.87 -15.91 -3.00
N LYS A 146 13.15 -15.73 -3.36
CA LYS A 146 13.95 -16.82 -3.98
C LYS A 146 14.16 -18.01 -3.06
N ALA A 147 14.24 -17.79 -1.74
CA ALA A 147 14.45 -18.86 -0.78
C ALA A 147 13.18 -19.65 -0.45
N VAL A 148 12.01 -19.01 -0.40
CA VAL A 148 10.75 -19.66 0.03
C VAL A 148 9.72 -19.88 -1.08
N GLY A 149 9.93 -19.28 -2.26
CA GLY A 149 8.98 -19.30 -3.39
C GLY A 149 7.81 -18.33 -3.22
N TYR A 150 7.05 -18.09 -4.30
CA TYR A 150 5.96 -17.10 -4.32
C TYR A 150 4.82 -17.36 -3.32
N PRO A 151 4.23 -18.57 -3.23
CA PRO A 151 3.08 -18.77 -2.36
C PRO A 151 3.41 -18.52 -0.88
N MET A 152 4.51 -19.10 -0.38
CA MET A 152 4.96 -18.90 0.99
C MET A 152 5.40 -17.46 1.24
N PHE A 153 6.01 -16.81 0.26
CA PHE A 153 6.37 -15.39 0.37
C PHE A 153 5.14 -14.51 0.62
N PHE A 154 4.05 -14.69 -0.13
CA PHE A 154 2.84 -13.89 0.07
C PHE A 154 2.15 -14.17 1.41
N VAL A 155 2.17 -15.43 1.88
CA VAL A 155 1.69 -15.76 3.24
C VAL A 155 2.55 -15.07 4.30
N LEU A 156 3.88 -15.08 4.15
CA LEU A 156 4.77 -14.34 5.05
C LEU A 156 4.51 -12.83 5.01
N VAL A 157 4.25 -12.26 3.83
CA VAL A 157 3.88 -10.85 3.70
C VAL A 157 2.63 -10.56 4.52
N CYS A 158 1.57 -11.39 4.42
CA CYS A 158 0.35 -11.26 5.23
C CYS A 158 0.63 -11.39 6.73
N LEU A 159 1.50 -12.31 7.15
CA LEU A 159 1.88 -12.42 8.56
C LEU A 159 2.66 -11.19 9.04
N LEU A 160 3.51 -10.62 8.19
CA LEU A 160 4.29 -9.42 8.48
C LEU A 160 3.49 -8.12 8.36
N THR A 161 2.27 -8.12 7.82
CA THR A 161 1.39 -6.93 7.89
C THR A 161 0.69 -6.84 9.23
N ILE A 162 0.35 -7.96 9.89
CA ILE A 162 -0.29 -8.00 11.20
C ILE A 162 0.45 -7.18 12.27
N PRO A 163 1.77 -7.38 12.54
CA PRO A 163 2.47 -6.58 13.54
C PRO A 163 2.53 -5.09 13.15
N GLY A 164 2.63 -4.78 11.86
CA GLY A 164 2.54 -3.40 11.37
C GLY A 164 1.18 -2.79 11.67
N MET A 165 0.09 -3.53 11.45
CA MET A 165 -1.25 -3.08 11.78
C MET A 165 -1.46 -2.85 13.27
N ILE A 166 -0.87 -3.67 14.14
CA ILE A 166 -0.98 -3.52 15.59
C ILE A 166 -0.42 -2.17 16.05
N THR A 167 0.60 -1.64 15.37
CA THR A 167 1.17 -0.32 15.73
C THR A 167 0.17 0.83 15.61
N LEU A 168 -0.89 0.69 14.80
CA LEU A 168 -1.95 1.70 14.69
C LEU A 168 -2.75 1.88 15.99
N PHE A 169 -2.87 0.85 16.84
CA PHE A 169 -3.51 0.99 18.15
C PHE A 169 -2.74 1.94 19.08
N PHE A 170 -1.44 2.10 18.86
CA PHE A 170 -0.57 2.93 19.69
C PHE A 170 -0.46 4.37 19.19
N ILE A 171 -1.11 4.72 18.07
CA ILE A 171 -1.04 6.07 17.52
C ILE A 171 -1.90 7.02 18.37
N PRO A 172 -1.29 8.00 19.08
CA PRO A 172 -2.04 9.00 19.81
C PRO A 172 -2.60 10.03 18.83
N PHE A 173 -3.90 10.00 18.60
CA PHE A 173 -4.60 11.08 17.93
C PHE A 173 -4.82 12.21 18.94
N ASN A 174 -3.85 13.12 19.08
CA ASN A 174 -4.13 14.39 19.75
C ASN A 174 -5.10 15.17 18.87
N GLU A 175 -6.35 15.28 19.32
CA GLU A 175 -7.40 16.05 18.67
C GLU A 175 -7.07 17.54 18.81
N GLU A 176 -6.22 18.08 17.93
CA GLU A 176 -6.28 19.52 17.68
C GLU A 176 -7.38 19.80 16.65
N PRO A 177 -8.39 20.62 17.00
CA PRO A 177 -9.57 20.81 16.19
C PRO A 177 -9.19 21.47 14.87
N THR A 178 -9.68 20.87 13.79
CA THR A 178 -9.57 21.22 12.36
C THR A 178 -10.19 22.58 12.01
N SER A 179 -10.10 23.58 12.88
CA SER A 179 -10.69 24.92 12.72
C SER A 179 -9.73 25.95 12.14
N LYS A 180 -8.42 25.66 12.05
CA LYS A 180 -7.42 26.66 11.58
C LYS A 180 -6.94 26.48 10.14
N MET A 181 -7.24 25.36 9.48
CA MET A 181 -6.80 25.15 8.09
C MET A 181 -7.62 25.91 7.04
N SER A 182 -8.75 26.53 7.42
CA SER A 182 -9.56 27.33 6.49
C SER A 182 -9.22 28.83 6.50
N GLN A 183 -8.15 29.26 7.18
CA GLN A 183 -7.75 30.67 7.29
C GLN A 183 -6.36 31.01 6.71
N GLU A 184 -5.64 30.05 6.12
CA GLU A 184 -4.37 30.31 5.42
C GLU A 184 -4.42 29.87 3.94
N VAL A 185 -5.47 30.30 3.22
CA VAL A 185 -5.48 30.36 1.75
C VAL A 185 -5.75 31.81 1.35
#